data_AF-A0A925D6S7-F1
#
_entry.id   AF-A0A925D6S7-F1
#
_cell.length_a   1.000
_cell.length_b   1.000
_cell.length_c   1.000
_cell.angle_alpha   90.00
_cell.angle_beta   90.00
_cell.angle_gamma   90.00
#
_symmetry.space_group_name_H-M   'P 1'
#
loop_
_entity.id
_entity.type
_entity.pdbx_description
1 polymer ?
#
loop_
_entity_poly.entity_id
_entity_poly.type
_entity_poly.pdbx_seq_one_letter_code
_entity_poly.pdbx_strand_id
1 'polypeptide(L)'
;EKLKAAVVQPDEPLPLPTTGETHAQCKSQQDDMPVHLMDIHLEKGMHCIDCHFNQDNHGNTKLYGEVRAAIEITCVDCHGSAAESIPEKLAAGKRMLTSGPAAPQSGTDLSLLRTPHLRRQPRFEVVALTNGGGQPVVNPVTMKPYQALIQRSMVDENRQWVVKQTKDTIRPGHPSYNPKSHQAKTVRWGDDGEMLWGGAVDEHEEVGGRGCAHQHKSMSCIACHSSWNPSCFGCHLPQKANRKMPSLHNEGDVTRNIVAYNFQTLRDDVFMIARDGTATGNRINPARSSCAIHVGSYNNNRENIYHQQQTISGGGMSGIAFSTNVPHTVRGGPKDKNHVSLTGTSETKLCSDCHLSKSNDNNAILAQLMMQGTNYTNFIGKYCWVAAGEHGLEGVVVTESTEPQAVIGSSLHRLAYPDFYHEHEERGRELEHAHEHPGKDIIQQIWDPRSKPEILMTQARGEFLYAACGSGGLRVFDIAFIDHKGFSERITTAPVSPIGQQLYVPTKYATAV
;
A
#
# COMPACT_ATOMS: atom_id res chain seq x y z
N GLU A 1 29.34 -19.91 17.72
CA GLU A 1 29.24 -18.83 16.70
C GLU A 1 28.19 -17.84 17.13
N LYS A 2 28.53 -16.55 17.22
CA LYS A 2 27.62 -15.48 17.60
C LYS A 2 27.19 -14.75 16.33
N LEU A 3 25.91 -14.85 15.97
CA LEU A 3 25.26 -14.00 14.98
C LEU A 3 25.32 -12.56 15.50
N LYS A 4 26.22 -11.76 14.94
CA LYS A 4 26.23 -10.30 15.09
C LYS A 4 25.15 -9.76 14.16
N ALA A 5 24.01 -9.36 14.71
CA ALA A 5 23.12 -8.43 14.02
C ALA A 5 23.86 -7.10 13.90
N ALA A 6 24.19 -6.69 12.69
CA ALA A 6 24.74 -5.37 12.42
C ALA A 6 23.61 -4.35 12.63
N VAL A 7 23.62 -3.68 13.79
CA VAL A 7 22.91 -2.41 13.96
C VAL A 7 23.68 -1.40 13.13
N VAL A 8 23.19 -1.09 11.94
CA VAL A 8 23.68 0.03 11.13
C VAL A 8 23.42 1.30 11.95
N GLN A 9 24.48 2.00 12.37
CA GLN A 9 24.32 3.36 12.88
C GLN A 9 23.89 4.23 11.70
N PRO A 10 22.86 5.10 11.85
CA PRO A 10 22.52 6.01 10.77
C PRO A 10 23.64 7.04 10.63
N ASP A 11 24.22 7.10 9.44
CA ASP A 11 25.12 8.18 9.03
C ASP A 11 24.41 9.54 9.21
N GLU A 12 25.19 10.59 9.44
CA GLU A 12 24.69 11.98 9.51
C GLU A 12 23.75 12.29 8.33
N PRO A 13 22.69 13.10 8.53
CA PRO A 13 21.79 13.46 7.44
C PRO A 13 22.59 14.07 6.29
N LEU A 14 22.55 13.40 5.14
CA LEU A 14 23.27 13.85 3.95
C LEU A 14 22.80 15.26 3.56
N PRO A 15 23.74 16.14 3.16
CA PRO A 15 23.39 17.47 2.72
C PRO A 15 22.43 17.41 1.54
N LEU A 16 21.35 18.19 1.62
CA LEU A 16 20.40 18.34 0.51
C LEU A 16 21.15 18.76 -0.77
N PRO A 17 20.86 18.16 -1.94
CA PRO A 17 21.51 18.54 -3.18
C PRO A 17 21.33 20.03 -3.44
N THR A 18 22.44 20.75 -3.61
CA THR A 18 22.39 22.14 -4.02
C THR A 18 21.89 22.23 -5.46
N THR A 19 21.15 23.29 -5.78
CA THR A 19 20.57 23.53 -7.11
C THR A 19 21.67 23.66 -8.16
N GLY A 20 22.03 22.54 -8.81
CA GLY A 20 23.07 22.54 -9.85
C GLY A 20 23.63 21.16 -10.25
N GLU A 21 23.39 20.09 -9.50
CA GLU A 21 23.92 18.77 -9.85
C GLU A 21 23.13 18.09 -10.99
N THR A 22 23.86 17.46 -11.91
CA THR A 22 23.24 16.73 -13.03
C THR A 22 22.65 15.40 -12.57
N HIS A 23 21.58 14.92 -13.20
CA HIS A 23 20.90 13.66 -12.88
C HIS A 23 21.85 12.43 -12.85
N ALA A 24 22.99 12.51 -13.55
CA ALA A 24 24.03 11.48 -13.54
C ALA A 24 24.90 11.50 -12.27
N GLN A 25 25.13 12.67 -11.66
CA GLN A 25 25.90 12.82 -10.43
C GLN A 25 25.10 12.37 -9.19
N CYS A 26 23.78 12.61 -9.17
CA CYS A 26 22.90 12.02 -8.16
C CYS A 26 22.90 10.49 -8.20
N LYS A 27 23.06 9.91 -9.39
CA LYS A 27 22.94 8.46 -9.60
C LYS A 27 24.10 7.65 -8.99
N SER A 28 25.31 8.21 -8.95
CA SER A 28 26.46 7.56 -8.28
C SER A 28 26.42 7.66 -6.76
N GLN A 29 25.58 8.54 -6.20
CA GLN A 29 25.34 8.66 -4.76
C GLN A 29 24.14 7.82 -4.29
N GLN A 30 23.48 7.09 -5.19
CA GLN A 30 22.26 6.31 -4.93
C GLN A 30 22.49 4.80 -4.77
N ASP A 31 23.70 4.31 -5.04
CA ASP A 31 24.01 2.89 -4.79
C ASP A 31 23.88 2.62 -3.28
N ASP A 32 23.11 1.59 -2.92
CA ASP A 32 22.73 1.19 -1.56
C ASP A 32 21.87 2.17 -0.75
N MET A 33 21.41 3.28 -1.34
CA MET A 33 20.45 4.16 -0.68
C MET A 33 19.00 3.70 -0.94
N PRO A 34 18.18 3.45 0.11
CA PRO A 34 16.77 3.15 -0.07
C PRO A 34 16.06 4.39 -0.63
N VAL A 35 15.77 4.37 -1.94
CA VAL A 35 15.02 5.43 -2.65
C VAL A 35 13.73 4.87 -3.21
N HIS A 36 12.64 5.65 -3.13
CA HIS A 36 11.41 5.32 -3.82
C HIS A 36 11.65 5.39 -5.34
N LEU A 37 11.58 4.23 -6.01
CA LEU A 37 11.78 4.17 -7.44
C LEU A 37 10.62 4.86 -8.16
N MET A 38 10.96 5.84 -8.98
CA MET A 38 10.05 6.51 -9.90
C MET A 38 9.48 5.52 -10.92
N ASP A 39 8.25 5.73 -11.39
CA ASP A 39 7.69 5.01 -12.54
C ASP A 39 8.66 5.04 -13.73
N ILE A 40 8.85 3.92 -14.42
CA ILE A 40 9.79 3.83 -15.55
C ILE A 40 9.38 4.73 -16.72
N HIS A 41 8.09 4.99 -16.91
CA HIS A 41 7.62 5.91 -17.95
C HIS A 41 8.06 7.34 -17.62
N LEU A 42 7.91 7.75 -16.36
CA LEU A 42 8.35 9.06 -15.89
C LEU A 42 9.89 9.18 -15.86
N GLU A 43 10.63 8.13 -15.45
CA GLU A 43 12.11 8.10 -15.54
C GLU A 43 12.59 8.29 -16.99
N LYS A 44 11.83 7.77 -17.97
CA LYS A 44 12.10 7.96 -19.41
C LYS A 44 11.62 9.30 -19.96
N GLY A 45 11.03 10.14 -19.12
CA GLY A 45 10.54 11.48 -19.43
C GLY A 45 9.18 11.53 -20.12
N MET A 46 8.32 10.52 -19.91
CA MET A 46 6.91 10.62 -20.29
C MET A 46 6.16 11.50 -19.29
N HIS A 47 5.18 12.25 -19.78
CA HIS A 47 4.26 13.05 -18.98
C HIS A 47 2.87 12.40 -18.90
N CYS A 48 1.99 12.90 -18.02
CA CYS A 48 0.63 12.35 -17.87
C CYS A 48 -0.09 12.23 -19.22
N ILE A 49 0.03 13.24 -20.09
CA ILE A 49 -0.59 13.28 -21.42
C ILE A 49 -0.01 12.25 -22.41
N ASP A 50 1.16 11.67 -22.12
CA ASP A 50 1.76 10.59 -22.90
C ASP A 50 1.06 9.24 -22.65
N CYS A 51 0.31 9.07 -21.56
CA CYS A 51 -0.51 7.87 -21.32
C CYS A 51 -2.00 8.17 -21.23
N HIS A 52 -2.39 9.29 -20.61
CA HIS A 52 -3.78 9.74 -20.52
C HIS A 52 -4.17 10.58 -21.74
N PHE A 53 -5.15 10.12 -22.51
CA PHE A 53 -5.53 10.76 -23.78
C PHE A 53 -6.62 11.83 -23.60
N ASN A 54 -7.16 12.34 -24.71
CA ASN A 54 -8.10 13.45 -24.71
C ASN A 54 -9.25 13.22 -23.71
N GLN A 55 -9.90 12.06 -23.77
CA GLN A 55 -11.01 11.74 -22.86
C GLN A 55 -10.57 11.68 -21.40
N ASP A 56 -9.44 11.05 -21.10
CA ASP A 56 -8.95 10.93 -19.72
C ASP A 56 -8.69 12.30 -19.09
N ASN A 57 -8.31 13.32 -19.90
CA ASN A 57 -8.01 14.67 -19.43
C ASN A 57 -9.23 15.60 -19.44
N HIS A 58 -10.16 15.43 -20.39
CA HIS A 58 -11.29 16.36 -20.60
C HIS A 58 -12.65 15.77 -20.19
N GLY A 59 -12.69 14.48 -19.85
CA GLY A 59 -13.91 13.73 -19.57
C GLY A 59 -14.71 13.38 -20.84
N ASN A 60 -15.78 12.61 -20.66
CA ASN A 60 -16.75 12.27 -21.71
C ASN A 60 -18.19 12.55 -21.28
N THR A 61 -18.39 13.54 -20.42
CA THR A 61 -19.72 13.98 -19.91
C THR A 61 -20.51 12.93 -19.12
N LYS A 62 -19.89 11.79 -18.79
CA LYS A 62 -20.48 10.77 -17.92
C LYS A 62 -20.02 10.95 -16.47
N LEU A 63 -20.91 10.65 -15.53
CA LEU A 63 -20.57 10.53 -14.12
C LEU A 63 -20.10 9.10 -13.84
N TYR A 64 -18.94 8.97 -13.21
CA TYR A 64 -18.37 7.68 -12.81
C TYR A 64 -18.42 7.54 -11.29
N GLY A 65 -18.74 6.33 -10.82
CA GLY A 65 -18.74 6.02 -9.39
C GLY A 65 -17.35 5.85 -8.76
N GLU A 66 -16.31 5.69 -9.59
CA GLU A 66 -14.91 5.64 -9.15
C GLU A 66 -13.99 6.21 -10.23
N VAL A 67 -12.81 6.70 -9.83
CA VAL A 67 -11.84 7.37 -10.73
C VAL A 67 -11.37 6.45 -11.86
N ARG A 68 -11.17 5.16 -11.58
CA ARG A 68 -10.63 4.22 -12.57
C ARG A 68 -11.65 3.81 -13.63
N ALA A 69 -12.94 3.93 -13.34
CA ALA A 69 -13.99 3.70 -14.31
C ALA A 69 -13.99 4.76 -15.43
N ALA A 70 -13.33 5.89 -15.22
CA ALA A 70 -13.20 6.98 -16.19
C ALA A 70 -12.03 6.81 -17.19
N ILE A 71 -11.22 5.75 -17.04
CA ILE A 71 -10.01 5.55 -17.84
C ILE A 71 -10.33 4.90 -19.19
N GLU A 72 -9.84 5.49 -20.27
CA GLU A 72 -10.02 5.01 -21.64
C GLU A 72 -8.99 3.97 -22.06
N ILE A 73 -7.74 4.07 -21.59
CA ILE A 73 -6.62 3.23 -22.02
C ILE A 73 -6.30 2.11 -21.01
N THR A 74 -5.78 0.98 -21.51
CA THR A 74 -5.09 -0.02 -20.68
C THR A 74 -3.69 -0.35 -21.22
N CYS A 75 -2.89 -1.05 -20.40
CA CYS A 75 -1.51 -1.39 -20.75
C CYS A 75 -1.40 -2.16 -22.08
N VAL A 76 -2.35 -3.08 -22.35
CA VAL A 76 -2.29 -3.95 -23.54
C VAL A 76 -2.58 -3.19 -24.84
N ASP A 77 -3.18 -2.00 -24.76
CA ASP A 77 -3.47 -1.17 -25.94
C ASP A 77 -2.18 -0.71 -26.62
N CYS A 78 -1.10 -0.52 -25.86
CA CYS A 78 0.24 -0.14 -26.34
C CYS A 78 1.26 -1.30 -26.30
N HIS A 79 1.23 -2.11 -25.23
CA HIS A 79 2.21 -3.17 -25.02
C HIS A 79 1.79 -4.52 -25.63
N GLY A 80 0.56 -4.64 -26.16
CA GLY A 80 0.02 -5.92 -26.60
C GLY A 80 -0.17 -6.93 -25.47
N SER A 81 -0.64 -8.12 -25.82
CA SER A 81 -0.87 -9.24 -24.89
C SER A 81 0.21 -10.31 -25.04
N ALA A 82 0.13 -11.40 -24.26
CA ALA A 82 0.96 -12.58 -24.49
C ALA A 82 0.58 -13.30 -25.79
N ALA A 83 -0.59 -13.01 -26.35
CA ALA A 83 -1.09 -13.61 -27.58
C ALA A 83 -0.63 -12.87 -28.84
N GLU A 84 -0.71 -11.53 -28.85
CA GLU A 84 -0.54 -10.69 -30.05
C GLU A 84 0.24 -9.41 -29.70
N SER A 85 1.26 -9.07 -30.49
CA SER A 85 1.92 -7.76 -30.42
C SER A 85 1.18 -6.72 -31.26
N ILE A 86 1.31 -5.43 -30.94
CA ILE A 86 0.69 -4.37 -31.74
C ILE A 86 1.20 -4.34 -33.19
N PRO A 87 2.52 -4.52 -33.48
CA PRO A 87 2.98 -4.64 -34.86
C PRO A 87 2.32 -5.79 -35.64
N GLU A 88 2.12 -6.96 -35.03
CA GLU A 88 1.43 -8.09 -35.66
C GLU A 88 -0.05 -7.80 -35.89
N LYS A 89 -0.70 -7.19 -34.90
CA LYS A 89 -2.10 -6.75 -34.97
C LYS A 89 -2.32 -5.82 -36.16
N LEU A 90 -1.48 -4.80 -36.31
CA LEU A 90 -1.56 -3.83 -37.40
C LEU A 90 -1.22 -4.45 -38.77
N ALA A 91 -0.23 -5.35 -38.82
CA ALA A 91 0.11 -6.07 -40.05
C ALA A 91 -1.03 -6.99 -40.54
N ALA A 92 -1.86 -7.49 -39.62
CA ALA A 92 -3.07 -8.24 -39.92
C ALA A 92 -4.28 -7.35 -40.31
N GLY A 93 -4.09 -6.03 -40.44
CA GLY A 93 -5.15 -5.08 -40.80
C GLY A 93 -6.12 -4.74 -39.66
N LYS A 94 -5.80 -5.15 -38.42
CA LYS A 94 -6.59 -4.77 -37.24
C LYS A 94 -6.14 -3.39 -36.72
N ARG A 95 -6.94 -2.79 -35.84
CA ARG A 95 -6.73 -1.45 -35.28
C ARG A 95 -6.18 -1.49 -33.86
N MET A 96 -5.49 -0.41 -33.46
CA MET A 96 -4.95 -0.21 -32.12
C MET A 96 -6.01 0.48 -31.24
N LEU A 97 -7.08 -0.25 -30.92
CA LEU A 97 -8.22 0.28 -30.18
C LEU A 97 -7.98 0.32 -28.68
N THR A 98 -8.43 1.40 -28.04
CA THR A 98 -8.48 1.49 -26.57
C THR A 98 -9.47 0.51 -25.96
N SER A 99 -9.16 0.00 -24.77
CA SER A 99 -9.93 -1.05 -24.09
C SER A 99 -10.27 -0.78 -22.62
N GLY A 100 -10.03 0.43 -22.14
CA GLY A 100 -10.33 0.83 -20.76
C GLY A 100 -11.83 0.94 -20.47
N PRO A 101 -12.25 1.01 -19.20
CA PRO A 101 -13.66 1.01 -18.82
C PRO A 101 -14.48 2.17 -19.41
N ALA A 102 -13.84 3.33 -19.63
CA ALA A 102 -14.48 4.48 -20.26
C ALA A 102 -14.29 4.55 -21.77
N ALA A 103 -13.61 3.57 -22.39
CA ALA A 103 -13.43 3.57 -23.84
C ALA A 103 -14.78 3.60 -24.57
N PRO A 104 -14.90 4.32 -25.70
CA PRO A 104 -16.08 4.22 -26.56
C PRO A 104 -16.38 2.78 -26.95
N GLN A 105 -17.63 2.45 -27.31
CA GLN A 105 -18.02 1.08 -27.65
C GLN A 105 -17.19 0.46 -28.80
N SER A 106 -16.69 1.29 -29.72
CA SER A 106 -15.80 0.87 -30.82
C SER A 106 -14.31 1.00 -30.48
N GLY A 107 -13.97 1.47 -29.29
CA GLY A 107 -12.64 1.98 -28.91
C GLY A 107 -12.24 3.22 -29.72
N THR A 108 -11.24 3.93 -29.21
CA THR A 108 -10.51 4.97 -29.94
C THR A 108 -9.29 4.35 -30.60
N ASP A 109 -9.10 4.59 -31.90
CA ASP A 109 -7.94 4.05 -32.64
C ASP A 109 -6.70 4.91 -32.43
N LEU A 110 -5.76 4.39 -31.65
CA LEU A 110 -4.53 5.05 -31.28
C LEU A 110 -3.59 5.29 -32.48
N SER A 111 -3.73 4.50 -33.55
CA SER A 111 -2.94 4.70 -34.78
C SER A 111 -3.28 5.99 -35.53
N LEU A 112 -4.46 6.57 -35.25
CA LEU A 112 -4.92 7.82 -35.85
C LEU A 112 -4.46 9.05 -35.07
N LEU A 113 -3.92 8.89 -33.86
CA LEU A 113 -3.44 10.00 -33.05
C LEU A 113 -2.23 10.68 -33.69
N ARG A 114 -2.15 12.01 -33.51
CA ARG A 114 -1.07 12.85 -34.01
C ARG A 114 -0.48 13.68 -32.88
N THR A 115 0.82 13.94 -32.96
CA THR A 115 1.49 14.85 -32.03
C THR A 115 1.04 16.31 -32.29
N PRO A 116 1.12 17.20 -31.27
CA PRO A 116 0.64 18.57 -31.40
C PRO A 116 1.64 19.50 -32.11
N HIS A 117 2.85 19.02 -32.38
CA HIS A 117 3.94 19.77 -33.01
C HIS A 117 3.65 20.11 -34.47
N LEU A 118 4.42 21.04 -35.04
CA LEU A 118 4.22 21.58 -36.40
C LEU A 118 4.10 20.48 -37.47
N ARG A 119 4.88 19.39 -37.35
CA ARG A 119 4.88 18.28 -38.30
C ARG A 119 3.71 17.30 -38.13
N ARG A 120 2.92 17.41 -37.06
CA ARG A 120 1.78 16.55 -36.71
C ARG A 120 2.01 15.08 -37.03
N GLN A 121 3.14 14.53 -36.60
CA GLN A 121 3.52 13.15 -36.88
C GLN A 121 2.57 12.16 -36.21
N PRO A 122 2.44 10.91 -36.69
CA PRO A 122 1.77 9.84 -35.96
C PRO A 122 2.33 9.71 -34.55
N ARG A 123 1.45 9.71 -33.55
CA ARG A 123 1.86 9.52 -32.16
C ARG A 123 2.39 8.11 -31.94
N PHE A 124 1.73 7.12 -32.56
CA PHE A 124 2.14 5.73 -32.59
C PHE A 124 2.49 5.33 -34.03
N GLU A 125 3.62 4.66 -34.21
CA GLU A 125 4.11 4.28 -35.53
C GLU A 125 4.84 2.94 -35.44
N VAL A 126 4.65 2.06 -36.44
CA VAL A 126 5.42 0.83 -36.56
C VAL A 126 6.62 1.11 -37.44
N VAL A 127 7.80 0.81 -36.91
CA VAL A 127 9.09 1.02 -37.58
C VAL A 127 9.93 -0.24 -37.52
N ALA A 128 10.97 -0.33 -38.36
CA ALA A 128 11.99 -1.36 -38.18
C ALA A 128 12.69 -1.17 -36.84
N LEU A 129 12.78 -2.24 -36.03
CA LEU A 129 13.54 -2.25 -34.80
C LEU A 129 15.01 -2.03 -35.10
N THR A 130 15.65 -1.09 -34.42
CA THR A 130 17.08 -0.78 -34.58
C THR A 130 17.88 -1.11 -33.32
N ASN A 131 19.17 -1.37 -33.50
CA ASN A 131 20.13 -1.49 -32.40
C ASN A 131 20.62 -0.10 -31.92
N GLY A 132 21.49 -0.07 -30.90
CA GLY A 132 22.05 1.19 -30.38
C GLY A 132 22.86 2.02 -31.39
N GLY A 133 23.27 1.42 -32.52
CA GLY A 133 23.93 2.10 -33.64
C GLY A 133 22.98 2.49 -34.78
N GLY A 134 21.66 2.37 -34.60
CA GLY A 134 20.66 2.73 -35.59
C GLY A 134 20.47 1.72 -36.73
N GLN A 135 21.14 0.57 -36.69
CA GLN A 135 21.02 -0.46 -37.73
C GLN A 135 19.82 -1.38 -37.47
N PRO A 136 19.05 -1.77 -38.51
CA PRO A 136 17.93 -2.69 -38.35
C PRO A 136 18.35 -4.03 -37.74
N VAL A 137 17.58 -4.50 -36.75
CA VAL A 137 17.76 -5.83 -36.17
C VAL A 137 17.00 -6.83 -37.04
N VAL A 138 17.73 -7.72 -37.70
CA VAL A 138 17.19 -8.67 -38.68
C VAL A 138 16.84 -10.00 -38.01
N ASN A 139 15.70 -10.56 -38.39
CA ASN A 139 15.34 -11.92 -38.03
C ASN A 139 16.19 -12.91 -38.85
N PRO A 140 16.97 -13.79 -38.21
CA PRO A 140 17.90 -14.67 -38.91
C PRO A 140 17.21 -15.76 -39.75
N VAL A 141 15.91 -16.01 -39.51
CA VAL A 141 15.13 -17.01 -40.23
C VAL A 141 14.43 -16.37 -41.44
N THR A 142 13.77 -15.23 -41.24
CA THR A 142 12.98 -14.58 -42.32
C THR A 142 13.80 -13.59 -43.15
N MET A 143 15.00 -13.23 -42.69
CA MET A 143 15.86 -12.19 -43.27
C MET A 143 15.19 -10.81 -43.38
N LYS A 144 14.09 -10.59 -42.65
CA LYS A 144 13.38 -9.31 -42.56
C LYS A 144 13.69 -8.61 -41.24
N PRO A 145 13.67 -7.27 -41.18
CA PRO A 145 13.78 -6.54 -39.92
C PRO A 145 12.64 -6.90 -38.96
N TYR A 146 12.96 -7.07 -37.69
CA TYR A 146 11.95 -7.07 -36.64
C TYR A 146 11.21 -5.72 -36.65
N GLN A 147 9.92 -5.74 -36.33
CA GLN A 147 9.11 -4.54 -36.24
C GLN A 147 9.01 -4.08 -34.78
N ALA A 148 8.92 -2.77 -34.57
CA ALA A 148 8.76 -2.16 -33.27
C ALA A 148 7.65 -1.11 -33.32
N LEU A 149 6.82 -1.05 -32.28
CA LEU A 149 5.94 0.07 -32.05
C LEU A 149 6.74 1.18 -31.36
N ILE A 150 6.76 2.37 -31.93
CA ILE A 150 7.24 3.57 -31.25
C ILE A 150 6.07 4.45 -30.81
N GLN A 151 6.29 5.16 -29.72
CA GLN A 151 5.44 6.25 -29.26
C GLN A 151 6.25 7.54 -29.23
N ARG A 152 5.69 8.62 -29.78
CA ARG A 152 6.27 9.97 -29.72
C ARG A 152 5.69 10.74 -28.53
N SER A 153 6.50 11.61 -27.94
CA SER A 153 6.05 12.49 -26.86
C SER A 153 5.05 13.52 -27.37
N MET A 154 4.09 13.86 -26.50
CA MET A 154 3.15 14.96 -26.70
C MET A 154 3.68 16.31 -26.24
N VAL A 155 4.84 16.34 -25.57
CA VAL A 155 5.44 17.57 -25.01
C VAL A 155 6.84 17.88 -25.54
N ASP A 156 7.60 16.86 -25.97
CA ASP A 156 8.96 17.00 -26.49
C ASP A 156 9.05 16.46 -27.93
N GLU A 157 9.19 17.35 -28.92
CA GLU A 157 9.19 16.99 -30.36
C GLU A 157 10.29 16.00 -30.73
N ASN A 158 11.40 15.99 -29.99
CA ASN A 158 12.57 15.17 -30.29
C ASN A 158 12.59 13.85 -29.51
N ARG A 159 11.56 13.59 -28.70
CA ARG A 159 11.50 12.41 -27.83
C ARG A 159 10.52 11.37 -28.35
N GLN A 160 11.01 10.14 -28.40
CA GLN A 160 10.23 8.96 -28.75
C GLN A 160 10.76 7.74 -28.01
N TRP A 161 9.92 6.74 -27.84
CA TRP A 161 10.24 5.51 -27.13
C TRP A 161 9.80 4.30 -27.94
N VAL A 162 10.64 3.27 -27.95
CA VAL A 162 10.22 1.93 -28.39
C VAL A 162 9.35 1.31 -27.28
N VAL A 163 8.09 1.05 -27.58
CA VAL A 163 7.13 0.44 -26.66
C VAL A 163 7.36 -1.06 -26.62
N LYS A 164 7.71 -1.60 -25.45
CA LYS A 164 7.97 -3.04 -25.32
C LYS A 164 6.69 -3.85 -25.52
N GLN A 165 6.77 -4.88 -26.35
CA GLN A 165 5.64 -5.75 -26.64
C GLN A 165 5.70 -7.02 -25.79
N THR A 166 4.61 -7.39 -25.11
CA THR A 166 4.53 -8.56 -24.22
C THR A 166 4.76 -9.87 -24.98
N LYS A 167 4.17 -10.03 -26.18
CA LYS A 167 4.38 -11.20 -27.04
C LYS A 167 5.86 -11.43 -27.37
N ASP A 168 6.61 -10.34 -27.57
CA ASP A 168 8.00 -10.36 -27.98
C ASP A 168 8.95 -10.77 -26.86
N THR A 169 8.57 -10.56 -25.60
CA THR A 169 9.37 -10.98 -24.44
C THR A 169 9.24 -12.47 -24.15
N ILE A 170 8.20 -13.12 -24.68
CA ILE A 170 7.95 -14.56 -24.46
C ILE A 170 8.28 -15.41 -25.68
N ARG A 171 8.76 -14.82 -26.78
CA ARG A 171 9.08 -15.50 -28.04
C ARG A 171 10.56 -15.90 -28.10
N PRO A 172 10.92 -17.20 -28.00
CA PRO A 172 12.29 -17.64 -28.19
C PRO A 172 12.84 -17.16 -29.55
N GLY A 173 14.10 -16.70 -29.55
CA GLY A 173 14.76 -16.18 -30.75
C GLY A 173 14.46 -14.71 -31.08
N HIS A 174 13.50 -14.07 -30.40
CA HIS A 174 13.29 -12.63 -30.54
C HIS A 174 14.36 -11.84 -29.73
N PRO A 175 14.87 -10.68 -30.20
CA PRO A 175 15.85 -9.87 -29.47
C PRO A 175 15.40 -9.39 -28.09
N SER A 176 14.08 -9.41 -27.84
CA SER A 176 13.48 -8.99 -26.57
C SER A 176 13.18 -10.16 -25.63
N TYR A 177 13.50 -11.38 -26.03
CA TYR A 177 13.16 -12.59 -25.29
C TYR A 177 13.71 -12.54 -23.87
N ASN A 178 12.85 -12.87 -22.90
CA ASN A 178 13.20 -12.96 -21.50
C ASN A 178 12.59 -14.26 -20.94
N PRO A 179 13.41 -15.25 -20.53
CA PRO A 179 12.90 -16.52 -20.03
C PRO A 179 12.05 -16.38 -18.77
N LYS A 180 12.33 -15.39 -17.90
CA LYS A 180 11.49 -15.12 -16.72
C LYS A 180 10.10 -14.62 -17.12
N SER A 181 10.03 -13.73 -18.12
CA SER A 181 8.75 -13.25 -18.66
C SER A 181 7.99 -14.40 -19.34
N HIS A 182 8.69 -15.23 -20.13
CA HIS A 182 8.11 -16.40 -20.78
C HIS A 182 7.51 -17.36 -19.75
N GLN A 183 8.27 -17.73 -18.72
CA GLN A 183 7.79 -18.57 -17.62
C GLN A 183 6.56 -17.94 -16.94
N ALA A 184 6.65 -16.68 -16.50
CA ALA A 184 5.57 -16.01 -15.79
C ALA A 184 4.28 -15.94 -16.63
N LYS A 185 4.36 -15.65 -17.93
CA LYS A 185 3.18 -15.51 -18.78
C LYS A 185 2.58 -16.82 -19.28
N THR A 186 3.33 -17.93 -19.21
CA THR A 186 2.90 -19.23 -19.75
C THR A 186 2.70 -20.31 -18.69
N VAL A 187 2.91 -19.98 -17.41
CA VAL A 187 2.71 -20.91 -16.30
C VAL A 187 1.24 -21.33 -16.21
N ARG A 188 1.01 -22.63 -15.99
CA ARG A 188 -0.31 -23.28 -15.94
C ARG A 188 -0.22 -24.65 -15.27
N TRP A 189 -1.36 -25.21 -14.90
CA TRP A 189 -1.44 -26.58 -14.37
C TRP A 189 -1.50 -27.63 -15.47
N GLY A 190 -0.68 -28.67 -15.34
CA GLY A 190 -0.73 -29.92 -16.12
C GLY A 190 -1.91 -30.81 -15.71
N ASP A 191 -2.06 -31.97 -16.35
CA ASP A 191 -3.08 -32.97 -16.03
C ASP A 191 -2.77 -33.76 -14.75
N ASP A 192 -1.48 -33.91 -14.47
CA ASP A 192 -0.90 -34.56 -13.30
C ASP A 192 -0.80 -33.63 -12.08
N GLY A 193 -1.26 -32.37 -12.22
CA GLY A 193 -1.11 -31.35 -11.18
C GLY A 193 0.28 -30.70 -11.13
N GLU A 194 1.16 -31.00 -12.08
CA GLU A 194 2.47 -30.34 -12.18
C GLU A 194 2.34 -28.93 -12.77
N MET A 195 3.23 -28.02 -12.37
CA MET A 195 3.30 -26.70 -12.98
C MET A 195 4.10 -26.77 -14.29
N LEU A 196 3.42 -26.48 -15.41
CA LEU A 196 4.01 -26.41 -16.74
C LEU A 196 4.22 -24.95 -17.14
N TRP A 197 5.25 -24.68 -17.94
CA TRP A 197 5.46 -23.38 -18.58
C TRP A 197 6.11 -23.56 -19.95
N GLY A 198 6.14 -22.49 -20.73
CA GLY A 198 6.63 -22.47 -22.10
C GLY A 198 5.55 -22.82 -23.12
N GLY A 199 5.93 -22.82 -24.40
CA GLY A 199 5.06 -23.11 -25.54
C GLY A 199 4.53 -21.85 -26.22
N ALA A 200 3.82 -22.04 -27.34
CA ALA A 200 3.20 -20.94 -28.07
C ALA A 200 1.84 -20.60 -27.46
N VAL A 201 1.67 -19.34 -27.09
CA VAL A 201 0.42 -18.80 -26.56
C VAL A 201 -0.52 -18.46 -27.71
N ASP A 202 -1.76 -18.96 -27.66
CA ASP A 202 -2.82 -18.67 -28.62
C ASP A 202 -3.57 -17.35 -28.31
N GLU A 203 -4.60 -17.05 -29.11
CA GLU A 203 -5.38 -15.80 -28.98
C GLU A 203 -6.16 -15.65 -27.68
N HIS A 204 -6.41 -16.76 -26.97
CA HIS A 204 -7.10 -16.78 -25.68
C HIS A 204 -6.13 -16.73 -24.49
N GLU A 205 -4.84 -16.55 -24.78
CA GLU A 205 -3.72 -16.65 -23.84
C GLU A 205 -3.60 -18.06 -23.20
N GLU A 206 -3.84 -19.09 -24.00
CA GLU A 206 -3.75 -20.50 -23.61
C GLU A 206 -2.59 -21.21 -24.30
N VAL A 207 -2.14 -22.33 -23.73
CA VAL A 207 -1.15 -23.21 -24.33
C VAL A 207 -1.66 -24.64 -24.28
N GLY A 208 -1.98 -25.20 -25.45
CA GLY A 208 -2.57 -26.53 -25.57
C GLY A 208 -3.99 -26.61 -24.99
N GLY A 209 -4.80 -25.56 -25.18
CA GLY A 209 -6.18 -25.47 -24.66
C GLY A 209 -6.28 -25.28 -23.14
N ARG A 210 -5.20 -24.84 -22.49
CA ARG A 210 -5.12 -24.61 -21.05
C ARG A 210 -4.77 -23.16 -20.77
N GLY A 211 -5.62 -22.48 -20.03
CA GLY A 211 -5.43 -21.08 -19.63
C GLY A 211 -4.16 -20.88 -18.79
N CYS A 212 -3.35 -19.91 -19.18
CA CYS A 212 -2.21 -19.47 -18.37
C CYS A 212 -2.69 -18.75 -17.09
N ALA A 213 -1.95 -18.85 -15.99
CA ALA A 213 -2.37 -18.26 -14.72
C ALA A 213 -2.36 -16.71 -14.72
N HIS A 214 -1.47 -16.10 -15.51
CA HIS A 214 -1.24 -14.65 -15.54
C HIS A 214 -1.76 -13.97 -16.82
N GLN A 215 -2.95 -14.39 -17.26
CA GLN A 215 -3.68 -13.76 -18.36
C GLN A 215 -4.06 -12.32 -18.01
N HIS A 216 -3.94 -11.40 -18.98
CA HIS A 216 -4.22 -9.98 -18.75
C HIS A 216 -5.69 -9.70 -18.37
N LYS A 217 -6.60 -10.60 -18.76
CA LYS A 217 -8.03 -10.54 -18.41
C LYS A 217 -8.31 -10.90 -16.94
N SER A 218 -7.39 -11.59 -16.27
CA SER A 218 -7.54 -12.11 -14.89
C SER A 218 -6.62 -11.42 -13.90
N MET A 219 -5.45 -10.94 -14.35
CA MET A 219 -4.45 -10.27 -13.52
C MET A 219 -3.96 -9.00 -14.22
N SER A 220 -3.96 -7.89 -13.48
CA SER A 220 -3.48 -6.61 -13.97
C SER A 220 -1.94 -6.63 -14.11
N CYS A 221 -1.41 -6.00 -15.16
CA CYS A 221 0.04 -5.92 -15.36
C CYS A 221 0.76 -5.28 -14.15
N ILE A 222 0.13 -4.31 -13.51
CA ILE A 222 0.70 -3.61 -12.36
C ILE A 222 0.76 -4.46 -11.09
N ALA A 223 0.07 -5.61 -11.03
CA ALA A 223 0.23 -6.56 -9.92
C ALA A 223 1.68 -7.08 -9.86
N CYS A 224 2.30 -7.31 -11.02
CA CYS A 224 3.71 -7.71 -11.10
C CYS A 224 4.64 -6.52 -11.28
N HIS A 225 4.21 -5.48 -11.99
CA HIS A 225 5.12 -4.41 -12.41
C HIS A 225 5.20 -3.24 -11.44
N SER A 226 4.37 -3.13 -10.41
CA SER A 226 4.51 -2.07 -9.39
C SER A 226 5.67 -2.38 -8.45
N SER A 227 6.65 -1.49 -8.33
CA SER A 227 7.78 -1.68 -7.42
C SER A 227 7.34 -1.57 -5.96
N TRP A 228 6.54 -0.54 -5.65
CA TRP A 228 5.98 -0.27 -4.32
C TRP A 228 4.52 0.18 -4.42
N ASN A 229 3.77 0.10 -3.31
CA ASN A 229 2.39 0.56 -3.24
C ASN A 229 2.15 1.36 -1.95
N PRO A 230 1.71 2.63 -2.02
CA PRO A 230 1.47 3.41 -0.81
C PRO A 230 0.36 2.78 0.04
N SER A 231 0.69 2.48 1.28
CA SER A 231 -0.21 1.93 2.28
C SER A 231 -0.39 2.91 3.43
N CYS A 232 -1.65 3.20 3.78
CA CYS A 232 -2.00 4.12 4.86
C CYS A 232 -2.39 3.34 6.13
N PHE A 233 -1.51 3.24 7.12
CA PHE A 233 -1.78 2.49 8.34
C PHE A 233 -1.75 3.38 9.59
N GLY A 234 -2.90 3.75 10.16
CA GLY A 234 -2.94 4.52 11.40
C GLY A 234 -2.77 6.02 11.21
N CYS A 235 -3.37 6.60 10.16
CA CYS A 235 -3.44 8.05 10.01
C CYS A 235 -4.20 8.63 11.20
N HIS A 236 -3.59 9.55 11.95
CA HIS A 236 -4.25 10.23 13.04
C HIS A 236 -4.76 11.61 12.58
N LEU A 237 -6.02 11.90 12.89
CA LEU A 237 -6.68 13.18 12.63
C LEU A 237 -6.94 13.92 13.95
N PRO A 238 -5.95 14.65 14.49
CA PRO A 238 -6.12 15.42 15.72
C PRO A 238 -6.85 16.74 15.44
N GLN A 239 -8.12 16.80 15.82
CA GLN A 239 -8.90 18.02 15.83
C GLN A 239 -8.48 18.90 17.01
N LYS A 240 -8.11 20.17 16.73
CA LYS A 240 -7.80 21.18 17.76
C LYS A 240 -8.80 22.32 17.69
N ALA A 241 -9.50 22.58 18.78
CA ALA A 241 -10.44 23.68 18.88
C ALA A 241 -9.71 25.03 19.00
N ASN A 242 -10.47 26.12 18.81
CA ASN A 242 -10.01 27.50 18.96
C ASN A 242 -8.97 28.02 17.97
N ARG A 243 -8.85 27.40 16.79
CA ARG A 243 -8.00 27.94 15.73
C ARG A 243 -8.85 28.23 14.50
N LYS A 244 -9.02 29.53 14.19
CA LYS A 244 -9.85 30.01 13.08
C LYS A 244 -9.10 29.81 11.76
N MET A 245 -9.63 28.99 10.86
CA MET A 245 -9.05 28.77 9.52
C MET A 245 -10.11 28.68 8.45
N PRO A 246 -9.80 29.12 7.22
CA PRO A 246 -10.66 28.82 6.08
C PRO A 246 -10.69 27.32 5.80
N SER A 247 -11.85 26.82 5.37
CA SER A 247 -11.99 25.49 4.81
C SER A 247 -11.13 25.39 3.53
N LEU A 248 -10.48 24.24 3.34
CA LEU A 248 -9.73 23.95 2.10
C LEU A 248 -10.64 23.42 0.98
N HIS A 249 -11.94 23.25 1.25
CA HIS A 249 -12.95 22.91 0.26
C HIS A 249 -13.56 24.19 -0.37
N ASN A 250 -14.13 24.05 -1.57
CA ASN A 250 -14.65 25.15 -2.40
C ASN A 250 -15.80 25.97 -1.78
N GLU A 251 -16.27 25.62 -0.58
CA GLU A 251 -17.41 26.24 0.09
C GLU A 251 -17.03 27.56 0.79
N GLY A 252 -15.74 27.80 1.06
CA GLY A 252 -15.25 29.08 1.60
C GLY A 252 -15.58 29.37 3.07
N ASP A 253 -16.20 28.41 3.76
CA ASP A 253 -16.54 28.54 5.18
C ASP A 253 -15.30 28.67 6.07
N VAL A 254 -15.48 29.30 7.24
CA VAL A 254 -14.44 29.43 8.25
C VAL A 254 -14.84 28.63 9.48
N THR A 255 -14.00 27.68 9.87
CA THR A 255 -14.21 26.88 11.08
C THR A 255 -13.28 27.32 12.20
N ARG A 256 -13.66 27.02 13.46
CA ARG A 256 -12.78 27.18 14.63
C ARG A 256 -12.13 25.87 15.08
N ASN A 257 -12.39 24.81 14.34
CA ASN A 257 -11.94 23.45 14.61
C ASN A 257 -11.08 23.01 13.43
N ILE A 258 -9.77 22.90 13.66
CA ILE A 258 -8.83 22.44 12.63
C ILE A 258 -8.53 20.98 12.86
N VAL A 259 -8.57 20.21 11.79
CA VAL A 259 -8.00 18.88 11.74
C VAL A 259 -6.72 18.96 10.91
N ALA A 260 -5.58 18.64 11.50
CA ALA A 260 -4.36 18.46 10.74
C ALA A 260 -4.36 17.04 10.15
N TYR A 261 -4.04 16.92 8.86
CA TYR A 261 -3.83 15.60 8.25
C TYR A 261 -2.39 15.19 8.50
N ASN A 262 -2.17 14.17 9.35
CA ASN A 262 -0.82 13.73 9.68
C ASN A 262 -0.48 12.41 8.96
N PHE A 263 0.38 12.49 7.95
CA PHE A 263 0.81 11.35 7.12
C PHE A 263 1.86 10.45 7.80
N GLN A 264 1.77 10.26 9.12
CA GLN A 264 2.82 9.61 9.95
C GLN A 264 3.18 8.20 9.51
N THR A 265 2.29 7.56 8.76
CA THR A 265 2.34 6.14 8.42
C THR A 265 1.93 5.91 6.97
N LEU A 266 2.41 6.77 6.07
CA LEU A 266 2.58 6.35 4.68
C LEU A 266 3.75 5.37 4.63
N ARG A 267 3.42 4.14 4.27
CA ARG A 267 4.35 3.01 4.16
C ARG A 267 4.39 2.55 2.71
N ASP A 268 5.54 2.15 2.23
CA ASP A 268 5.75 1.60 0.90
C ASP A 268 6.33 0.17 0.92
N ASP A 269 6.70 -0.31 2.12
CA ASP A 269 7.21 -1.66 2.40
C ASP A 269 6.12 -2.74 2.42
N VAL A 270 4.84 -2.35 2.35
CA VAL A 270 3.70 -3.27 2.30
C VAL A 270 3.19 -3.40 0.88
N PHE A 271 3.14 -4.64 0.38
CA PHE A 271 2.54 -4.96 -0.91
C PHE A 271 1.45 -6.02 -0.75
N MET A 272 0.21 -5.65 -1.07
CA MET A 272 -0.95 -6.53 -0.98
C MET A 272 -1.60 -6.64 -2.36
N ILE A 273 -2.30 -7.73 -2.61
CA ILE A 273 -3.13 -7.91 -3.81
C ILE A 273 -4.56 -8.26 -3.41
N ALA A 274 -5.51 -7.77 -4.18
CA ALA A 274 -6.91 -8.09 -4.01
C ALA A 274 -7.59 -8.26 -5.35
N ARG A 275 -8.77 -8.87 -5.32
CA ARG A 275 -9.66 -8.87 -6.48
C ARG A 275 -10.29 -7.49 -6.60
N ASP A 276 -10.11 -6.91 -7.77
CA ASP A 276 -10.56 -5.57 -8.08
C ASP A 276 -12.08 -5.50 -8.28
N GLY A 277 -12.60 -4.27 -8.35
CA GLY A 277 -14.02 -4.01 -8.64
C GLY A 277 -14.43 -4.41 -10.06
N THR A 278 -15.74 -4.33 -10.30
CA THR A 278 -16.35 -4.73 -11.58
C THR A 278 -15.90 -3.83 -12.74
N ALA A 279 -15.63 -2.55 -12.49
CA ALA A 279 -15.23 -1.60 -13.53
C ALA A 279 -13.96 -2.05 -14.28
N THR A 280 -13.02 -2.72 -13.60
CA THR A 280 -11.76 -3.20 -14.19
C THR A 280 -11.78 -4.70 -14.49
N GLY A 281 -12.96 -5.34 -14.46
CA GLY A 281 -13.15 -6.74 -14.82
C GLY A 281 -12.82 -7.73 -13.70
N ASN A 282 -12.85 -7.32 -12.43
CA ASN A 282 -12.56 -8.16 -11.27
C ASN A 282 -11.19 -8.87 -11.34
N ARG A 283 -10.19 -8.17 -11.87
CA ARG A 283 -8.81 -8.66 -12.02
C ARG A 283 -8.07 -8.65 -10.68
N ILE A 284 -7.03 -9.45 -10.54
CA ILE A 284 -6.09 -9.30 -9.43
C ILE A 284 -5.27 -8.02 -9.63
N ASN A 285 -5.25 -7.16 -8.61
CA ASN A 285 -4.61 -5.85 -8.64
C ASN A 285 -3.93 -5.54 -7.29
N PRO A 286 -2.92 -4.66 -7.23
CA PRO A 286 -2.42 -4.17 -5.95
C PRO A 286 -3.54 -3.57 -5.13
N ALA A 287 -3.47 -3.82 -3.83
CA ALA A 287 -4.36 -3.28 -2.82
C ALA A 287 -3.57 -2.55 -1.76
N ARG A 288 -4.24 -1.59 -1.12
CA ARG A 288 -3.72 -0.83 0.00
C ARG A 288 -4.77 -0.69 1.08
N SER A 289 -4.33 -0.40 2.28
CA SER A 289 -5.20 0.20 3.29
C SER A 289 -5.60 1.59 2.80
N SER A 290 -6.91 1.82 2.68
CA SER A 290 -7.52 2.97 2.00
C SER A 290 -8.11 4.02 2.93
N CYS A 291 -7.98 3.85 4.24
CA CYS A 291 -8.08 4.88 5.29
C CYS A 291 -8.09 4.11 6.61
N ALA A 292 -6.97 4.12 7.34
CA ALA A 292 -6.95 3.64 8.71
C ALA A 292 -6.94 4.83 9.66
N ILE A 293 -8.07 5.53 9.72
CA ILE A 293 -8.18 6.80 10.44
C ILE A 293 -8.51 6.55 11.91
N HIS A 294 -7.67 7.12 12.77
CA HIS A 294 -7.96 7.35 14.17
C HIS A 294 -8.27 8.83 14.37
N VAL A 295 -9.25 9.16 15.20
CA VAL A 295 -9.67 10.55 15.42
C VAL A 295 -9.40 10.94 16.86
N GLY A 296 -8.79 12.10 17.04
CA GLY A 296 -8.59 12.74 18.33
C GLY A 296 -9.25 14.12 18.35
N SER A 297 -9.73 14.58 19.50
CA SER A 297 -10.31 15.92 19.61
C SER A 297 -9.95 16.60 20.92
N TYR A 298 -9.46 17.83 20.80
CA TYR A 298 -9.13 18.68 21.93
C TYR A 298 -10.07 19.88 22.00
N ASN A 299 -10.68 20.10 23.16
CA ASN A 299 -11.49 21.30 23.39
C ASN A 299 -10.64 22.54 23.70
N ASN A 300 -11.32 23.66 23.92
CA ASN A 300 -10.69 24.95 24.21
C ASN A 300 -9.85 24.97 25.49
N ASN A 301 -10.18 24.11 26.46
CA ASN A 301 -9.43 23.95 27.70
C ASN A 301 -8.19 23.06 27.51
N ARG A 302 -7.93 22.57 26.29
CA ARG A 302 -6.90 21.56 25.98
C ARG A 302 -7.17 20.24 26.72
N GLU A 303 -8.44 19.89 26.89
CA GLU A 303 -8.86 18.58 27.35
C GLU A 303 -9.05 17.69 26.14
N ASN A 304 -8.53 16.46 26.20
CA ASN A 304 -8.73 15.46 25.17
C ASN A 304 -10.11 14.82 25.37
N ILE A 305 -11.07 15.14 24.50
CA ILE A 305 -12.47 14.68 24.62
C ILE A 305 -12.57 13.22 24.19
N TYR A 306 -11.89 12.85 23.10
CA TYR A 306 -11.74 11.49 22.64
C TYR A 306 -10.38 11.36 21.97
N HIS A 307 -9.68 10.28 22.30
CA HIS A 307 -8.29 10.06 21.93
C HIS A 307 -8.16 8.86 20.99
N GLN A 308 -7.54 9.06 19.82
CA GLN A 308 -7.21 8.02 18.82
C GLN A 308 -8.33 7.00 18.55
N GLN A 309 -9.58 7.46 18.53
CA GLN A 309 -10.74 6.60 18.36
C GLN A 309 -10.81 6.10 16.93
N GLN A 310 -10.92 4.78 16.78
CA GLN A 310 -11.17 4.17 15.49
C GLN A 310 -12.61 4.48 15.06
N THR A 311 -12.79 4.88 13.81
CA THR A 311 -14.14 4.99 13.26
C THR A 311 -14.77 3.60 13.13
N ILE A 312 -16.03 3.45 13.54
CA ILE A 312 -16.79 2.20 13.42
C ILE A 312 -18.12 2.54 12.79
N SER A 313 -18.53 1.79 11.77
CA SER A 313 -19.85 1.96 11.15
C SER A 313 -20.98 1.58 12.12
N GLY A 314 -22.21 2.07 11.89
CA GLY A 314 -23.35 1.70 12.73
C GLY A 314 -23.65 0.19 12.79
N GLY A 315 -23.19 -0.58 11.81
CA GLY A 315 -23.26 -2.05 11.80
C GLY A 315 -22.08 -2.77 12.47
N GLY A 316 -21.13 -2.05 13.08
CA GLY A 316 -19.99 -2.61 13.80
C GLY A 316 -18.76 -2.94 12.94
N MET A 317 -18.75 -2.61 11.65
CA MET A 317 -17.54 -2.78 10.82
C MET A 317 -16.50 -1.71 11.13
N SER A 318 -15.24 -2.12 11.18
CA SER A 318 -14.09 -1.21 11.31
C SER A 318 -14.09 -0.17 10.19
N GLY A 319 -13.73 1.06 10.52
CA GLY A 319 -13.49 2.13 9.58
C GLY A 319 -12.16 1.99 8.81
N ILE A 320 -11.38 0.94 9.08
CA ILE A 320 -10.23 0.56 8.25
C ILE A 320 -10.76 -0.17 7.02
N ALA A 321 -10.70 0.52 5.88
CA ALA A 321 -11.04 -0.07 4.58
C ALA A 321 -9.77 -0.44 3.81
N PHE A 322 -9.86 -1.46 2.96
CA PHE A 322 -8.87 -1.77 1.95
C PHE A 322 -9.48 -1.54 0.57
N SER A 323 -8.71 -0.99 -0.35
CA SER A 323 -9.14 -0.92 -1.74
C SER A 323 -7.98 -1.17 -2.69
N THR A 324 -8.31 -1.69 -3.86
CA THR A 324 -7.38 -1.78 -4.97
C THR A 324 -7.03 -0.39 -5.50
N ASN A 325 -5.83 -0.26 -6.09
CA ASN A 325 -5.36 1.00 -6.63
C ASN A 325 -4.32 0.80 -7.73
N VAL A 326 -4.03 1.90 -8.45
CA VAL A 326 -2.92 1.98 -9.41
C VAL A 326 -1.86 2.91 -8.82
N PRO A 327 -0.73 2.39 -8.33
CA PRO A 327 0.24 3.20 -7.59
C PRO A 327 1.07 4.14 -8.48
N HIS A 328 1.08 3.94 -9.80
CA HIS A 328 1.98 4.66 -10.73
C HIS A 328 3.46 4.48 -10.35
N THR A 329 3.85 3.23 -10.11
CA THR A 329 5.20 2.81 -9.70
C THR A 329 5.70 1.67 -10.60
N VAL A 330 5.27 1.68 -11.88
CA VAL A 330 5.55 0.60 -12.82
C VAL A 330 7.04 0.54 -13.14
N ARG A 331 7.62 -0.66 -13.09
CA ARG A 331 9.01 -0.96 -13.41
C ARG A 331 9.12 -2.25 -14.24
N GLY A 332 10.23 -2.39 -14.96
CA GLY A 332 10.46 -3.45 -15.95
C GLY A 332 11.38 -4.59 -15.52
N GLY A 333 11.87 -4.57 -14.28
CA GLY A 333 12.73 -5.63 -13.71
C GLY A 333 14.19 -5.21 -13.62
N PRO A 334 15.01 -5.97 -12.88
CA PRO A 334 16.27 -5.49 -12.31
C PRO A 334 17.27 -5.04 -13.39
N LYS A 335 17.94 -3.91 -13.14
CA LYS A 335 19.15 -3.51 -13.86
C LYS A 335 20.37 -4.32 -13.42
N ASP A 336 20.28 -5.09 -12.34
CA ASP A 336 21.47 -5.64 -11.71
C ASP A 336 21.74 -7.11 -12.10
N LYS A 337 22.98 -7.37 -12.49
CA LYS A 337 23.48 -8.68 -12.94
C LYS A 337 23.98 -9.55 -11.79
N ASN A 338 24.14 -9.00 -10.58
CA ASN A 338 25.03 -9.59 -9.58
C ASN A 338 24.50 -9.83 -8.16
N HIS A 339 23.20 -9.73 -7.87
CA HIS A 339 22.73 -10.06 -6.51
C HIS A 339 21.56 -11.04 -6.46
N VAL A 340 21.66 -11.95 -5.48
CA VAL A 340 20.61 -12.86 -5.03
C VAL A 340 19.35 -12.03 -4.78
N SER A 341 18.35 -12.17 -5.65
CA SER A 341 17.07 -11.48 -5.47
C SER A 341 16.33 -12.17 -4.34
N LEU A 342 16.42 -11.60 -3.15
CA LEU A 342 15.50 -11.90 -2.07
C LEU A 342 14.07 -11.52 -2.52
N THR A 343 13.09 -12.21 -1.96
CA THR A 343 11.67 -11.88 -2.16
C THR A 343 11.43 -10.41 -1.79
N GLY A 344 10.77 -9.65 -2.67
CA GLY A 344 10.39 -8.25 -2.48
C GLY A 344 11.43 -7.22 -2.88
N THR A 345 12.64 -7.62 -3.30
CA THR A 345 13.74 -6.68 -3.58
C THR A 345 13.93 -6.30 -5.05
N SER A 346 13.18 -6.94 -5.96
CA SER A 346 13.25 -6.64 -7.39
C SER A 346 12.22 -5.59 -7.80
N GLU A 347 12.58 -4.74 -8.77
CA GLU A 347 11.67 -3.69 -9.26
C GLU A 347 10.36 -4.24 -9.85
N THR A 348 10.43 -5.42 -10.49
CA THR A 348 9.26 -6.21 -10.93
C THR A 348 9.18 -7.46 -10.06
N LYS A 349 7.97 -7.82 -9.66
CA LYS A 349 7.74 -8.99 -8.80
C LYS A 349 8.17 -10.29 -9.50
N LEU A 350 8.86 -11.15 -8.76
CA LEU A 350 9.26 -12.51 -9.13
C LEU A 350 8.27 -13.54 -8.59
N CYS A 351 8.44 -14.81 -8.96
CA CYS A 351 7.53 -15.88 -8.55
C CYS A 351 7.42 -16.01 -7.02
N SER A 352 8.53 -15.89 -6.28
CA SER A 352 8.53 -15.99 -4.82
C SER A 352 7.91 -14.77 -4.12
N ASP A 353 7.65 -13.68 -4.83
CA ASP A 353 6.90 -12.54 -4.26
C ASP A 353 5.41 -12.84 -4.13
N CYS A 354 4.91 -13.81 -4.92
CA CYS A 354 3.49 -14.18 -4.98
C CYS A 354 3.20 -15.65 -4.68
N HIS A 355 4.23 -16.51 -4.64
CA HIS A 355 4.11 -17.95 -4.42
C HIS A 355 5.10 -18.41 -3.35
N LEU A 356 4.79 -19.53 -2.70
CA LEU A 356 5.67 -20.14 -1.70
C LEU A 356 7.06 -20.39 -2.28
N SER A 357 8.08 -19.89 -1.58
CA SER A 357 9.47 -20.11 -1.99
C SER A 357 9.86 -21.56 -1.71
N LYS A 358 10.73 -22.13 -2.56
CA LYS A 358 11.29 -23.46 -2.32
C LYS A 358 12.10 -23.52 -1.03
N SER A 359 12.64 -22.38 -0.59
CA SER A 359 13.39 -22.23 0.66
C SER A 359 12.50 -22.14 1.90
N ASN A 360 11.18 -22.01 1.73
CA ASN A 360 10.19 -21.87 2.81
C ASN A 360 10.48 -20.67 3.74
N ASP A 361 10.89 -19.55 3.16
CA ASP A 361 11.35 -18.34 3.86
C ASP A 361 10.43 -17.12 3.67
N ASN A 362 9.28 -17.29 3.00
CA ASN A 362 8.39 -16.17 2.62
C ASN A 362 6.94 -16.29 3.13
N ASN A 363 6.65 -17.17 4.10
CA ASN A 363 5.28 -17.40 4.58
C ASN A 363 4.61 -16.13 5.13
N ALA A 364 5.34 -15.31 5.89
CA ALA A 364 4.83 -14.04 6.37
C ALA A 364 4.55 -13.05 5.22
N ILE A 365 5.42 -13.00 4.21
CA ILE A 365 5.22 -12.14 3.04
C ILE A 365 3.94 -12.55 2.30
N LEU A 366 3.69 -13.84 2.13
CA LEU A 366 2.46 -14.31 1.49
C LEU A 366 1.20 -14.03 2.31
N ALA A 367 1.27 -14.20 3.63
CA ALA A 367 0.15 -13.85 4.51
C ALA A 367 -0.17 -12.34 4.44
N GLN A 368 0.84 -11.48 4.31
CA GLN A 368 0.65 -10.05 4.07
C GLN A 368 0.08 -9.80 2.67
N LEU A 369 0.67 -10.39 1.63
CA LEU A 369 0.25 -10.24 0.24
C LEU A 369 -1.24 -10.57 0.05
N MET A 370 -1.69 -11.66 0.66
CA MET A 370 -3.08 -12.15 0.60
C MET A 370 -4.00 -11.51 1.64
N MET A 371 -3.51 -10.53 2.40
CA MET A 371 -4.24 -9.81 3.44
C MET A 371 -4.82 -10.71 4.55
N GLN A 372 -4.18 -11.85 4.83
CA GLN A 372 -4.54 -12.74 5.94
C GLN A 372 -4.12 -12.18 7.31
N GLY A 373 -3.22 -11.18 7.29
CA GLY A 373 -2.68 -10.55 8.48
C GLY A 373 -1.41 -11.25 8.96
N THR A 374 -0.44 -10.43 9.36
CA THR A 374 0.88 -10.90 9.82
C THR A 374 1.28 -10.31 11.17
N ASN A 375 0.42 -9.47 11.75
CA ASN A 375 0.76 -8.64 12.91
C ASN A 375 1.99 -7.73 12.67
N TYR A 376 2.36 -7.51 11.40
CA TYR A 376 3.52 -6.69 11.01
C TYR A 376 3.27 -5.21 11.27
N THR A 377 2.02 -4.77 11.12
CA THR A 377 1.59 -3.40 11.44
C THR A 377 0.56 -3.45 12.56
N ASN A 378 0.97 -3.11 13.77
CA ASN A 378 0.10 -3.03 14.94
C ASN A 378 -0.05 -1.60 15.39
N PHE A 379 -1.29 -1.19 15.62
CA PHE A 379 -1.58 0.09 16.25
C PHE A 379 -1.77 -0.14 17.75
N ILE A 380 -0.76 0.26 18.53
CA ILE A 380 -0.82 0.19 20.00
C ILE A 380 -1.58 1.41 20.56
N GLY A 381 -1.50 2.55 19.86
CA GLY A 381 -1.99 3.84 20.35
C GLY A 381 -1.08 4.44 21.43
N LYS A 382 -1.51 5.54 22.05
CA LYS A 382 -0.79 6.20 23.16
C LYS A 382 -0.71 5.34 24.42
N TYR A 383 -1.72 4.49 24.64
CA TYR A 383 -1.84 3.66 25.83
C TYR A 383 -1.71 2.19 25.45
N CYS A 384 -0.68 1.53 25.96
CA CYS A 384 -0.60 0.07 25.95
C CYS A 384 -1.37 -0.47 27.15
N TRP A 385 -2.36 -1.33 26.90
CA TRP A 385 -3.19 -1.92 27.95
C TRP A 385 -2.58 -3.23 28.42
N VAL A 386 -2.26 -3.28 29.71
CA VAL A 386 -1.60 -4.42 30.35
C VAL A 386 -2.55 -5.09 31.31
N ALA A 387 -2.76 -6.40 31.11
CA ALA A 387 -3.41 -7.28 32.07
C ALA A 387 -2.38 -7.70 33.13
N ALA A 388 -2.50 -7.17 34.35
CA ALA A 388 -1.51 -7.33 35.41
C ALA A 388 -1.87 -8.45 36.41
N GLY A 389 -2.71 -9.42 36.01
CA GLY A 389 -3.12 -10.53 36.85
C GLY A 389 -3.82 -10.04 38.12
N GLU A 390 -3.26 -10.37 39.29
CA GLU A 390 -3.81 -9.98 40.59
C GLU A 390 -3.75 -8.46 40.86
N HIS A 391 -2.94 -7.72 40.09
CA HIS A 391 -2.79 -6.26 40.23
C HIS A 391 -3.80 -5.47 39.39
N GLY A 392 -4.70 -6.14 38.66
CA GLY A 392 -5.72 -5.48 37.86
C GLY A 392 -5.23 -5.17 36.45
N LEU A 393 -5.46 -3.93 35.98
CA LEU A 393 -5.05 -3.49 34.65
C LEU A 393 -4.38 -2.13 34.68
N GLU A 394 -3.51 -1.89 33.72
CA GLU A 394 -2.82 -0.62 33.55
C GLU A 394 -2.92 -0.11 32.10
N GLY A 395 -3.21 1.18 31.94
CA GLY A 395 -3.04 1.92 30.69
C GLY A 395 -1.70 2.65 30.73
N VAL A 396 -0.64 2.03 30.19
CA VAL A 396 0.72 2.56 30.19
C VAL A 396 0.92 3.52 29.02
N VAL A 397 1.41 4.73 29.28
CA VAL A 397 1.73 5.71 28.22
C VAL A 397 2.98 5.26 27.48
N VAL A 398 2.84 4.94 26.20
CA VAL A 398 3.93 4.39 25.36
C VAL A 398 4.33 5.30 24.20
N THR A 399 3.60 6.39 23.94
CA THR A 399 3.95 7.38 22.92
C THR A 399 3.93 8.80 23.45
N GLU A 400 4.59 9.68 22.71
CA GLU A 400 4.45 11.12 22.89
C GLU A 400 3.00 11.60 22.72
N SER A 401 2.64 12.67 23.42
CA SER A 401 1.30 13.27 23.34
C SER A 401 1.14 14.22 22.16
N THR A 402 2.26 14.75 21.63
CA THR A 402 2.24 15.65 20.48
C THR A 402 2.54 14.90 19.19
N GLU A 403 2.28 15.56 18.07
CA GLU A 403 2.55 15.00 16.76
C GLU A 403 4.00 15.27 16.31
N PRO A 404 4.74 14.26 15.82
CA PRO A 404 4.30 12.89 15.63
C PRO A 404 4.25 12.08 16.94
N GLN A 405 3.20 11.26 17.17
CA GLN A 405 3.08 10.41 18.36
C GLN A 405 4.07 9.22 18.32
N ALA A 406 5.35 9.53 18.46
CA ALA A 406 6.44 8.58 18.43
C ALA A 406 6.39 7.67 19.65
N VAL A 407 6.62 6.37 19.45
CA VAL A 407 6.79 5.42 20.55
C VAL A 407 8.03 5.82 21.35
N ILE A 408 7.89 6.00 22.66
CA ILE A 408 8.98 6.44 23.55
C ILE A 408 10.13 5.42 23.44
N GLY A 409 11.34 5.95 23.25
CA GLY A 409 12.56 5.15 23.04
C GLY A 409 12.75 4.59 21.62
N SER A 410 11.84 4.84 20.68
CA SER A 410 12.00 4.41 19.28
C SER A 410 12.96 5.29 18.47
N SER A 411 13.36 4.82 17.28
CA SER A 411 14.14 5.63 16.34
C SER A 411 13.42 6.92 15.91
N LEU A 412 12.09 6.87 15.75
CA LEU A 412 11.28 8.06 15.46
C LEU A 412 11.29 9.03 16.64
N HIS A 413 11.25 8.53 17.88
CA HIS A 413 11.35 9.37 19.08
C HIS A 413 12.70 10.08 19.13
N ARG A 414 13.80 9.37 18.88
CA ARG A 414 15.14 9.97 18.79
C ARG A 414 15.24 11.10 17.76
N LEU A 415 14.59 10.94 16.60
CA LEU A 415 14.64 11.92 15.51
C LEU A 415 13.72 13.11 15.75
N ALA A 416 12.49 12.88 16.22
CA ALA A 416 11.48 13.91 16.38
C ALA A 416 11.53 14.63 17.74
N TYR A 417 12.04 13.95 18.78
CA TYR A 417 12.11 14.42 20.17
C TYR A 417 13.47 14.04 20.80
N PRO A 418 14.59 14.56 20.28
CA PRO A 418 15.92 14.15 20.72
C PRO A 418 16.14 14.38 22.23
N ASP A 419 15.66 15.50 22.78
CA ASP A 419 15.79 15.81 24.20
C ASP A 419 15.04 14.79 25.08
N PHE A 420 13.77 14.51 24.76
CA PHE A 420 12.96 13.55 25.51
C PHE A 420 13.48 12.12 25.36
N TYR A 421 14.06 11.79 24.20
CA TYR A 421 14.74 10.52 24.00
C TYR A 421 15.96 10.39 24.93
N HIS A 422 16.80 11.43 25.04
CA HIS A 422 17.93 11.43 25.96
C HIS A 422 17.50 11.32 27.42
N GLU A 423 16.48 12.06 27.84
CA GLU A 423 15.91 11.94 29.19
C GLU A 423 15.42 10.52 29.48
N HIS A 424 14.75 9.86 28.52
CA HIS A 424 14.32 8.48 28.67
C HIS A 424 15.50 7.50 28.79
N GLU A 425 16.61 7.74 28.09
CA GLU A 425 17.83 6.94 28.25
C GLU A 425 18.50 7.14 29.61
N GLU A 426 18.58 8.37 30.10
CA GLU A 426 19.12 8.69 31.43
C GLU A 426 18.32 8.03 32.56
N ARG A 427 17.00 7.87 32.37
CA ARG A 427 16.09 7.17 33.29
C ARG A 427 16.12 5.65 33.13
N GLY A 428 17.11 5.08 32.44
CA GLY A 428 17.24 3.63 32.28
C GLY A 428 16.18 3.00 31.37
N ARG A 429 15.51 3.80 30.52
CA ARG A 429 14.46 3.37 29.58
C ARG A 429 13.18 2.85 30.25
N GLU A 430 12.88 3.33 31.45
CA GLU A 430 11.61 3.05 32.13
C GLU A 430 10.50 4.01 31.69
N LEU A 431 9.25 3.52 31.66
CA LEU A 431 8.06 4.31 31.38
C LEU A 431 7.42 4.72 32.71
N GLU A 432 7.33 6.02 32.98
CA GLU A 432 6.92 6.55 34.31
C GLU A 432 5.42 6.78 34.46
N HIS A 433 4.66 6.73 33.37
CA HIS A 433 3.26 7.16 33.36
C HIS A 433 2.34 5.99 33.00
N ALA A 434 1.55 5.57 33.99
CA ALA A 434 0.50 4.58 33.82
C ALA A 434 -0.75 5.00 34.61
N HIS A 435 -1.91 4.55 34.15
CA HIS A 435 -3.17 4.66 34.87
C HIS A 435 -3.64 3.27 35.26
N GLU A 436 -3.71 3.02 36.57
CA GLU A 436 -4.12 1.73 37.12
C GLU A 436 -5.63 1.66 37.36
N HIS A 437 -6.19 0.46 37.24
CA HIS A 437 -7.50 0.14 37.80
C HIS A 437 -7.46 -1.25 38.43
N PRO A 438 -7.92 -1.42 39.69
CA PRO A 438 -7.79 -2.67 40.44
C PRO A 438 -8.66 -3.82 39.92
N GLY A 439 -9.36 -3.65 38.80
CA GLY A 439 -10.17 -4.68 38.15
C GLY A 439 -11.50 -5.02 38.83
N LYS A 440 -11.89 -4.31 39.90
CA LYS A 440 -13.14 -4.55 40.64
C LYS A 440 -14.01 -3.32 40.74
N ASP A 441 -15.30 -3.56 40.92
CA ASP A 441 -16.26 -2.54 41.30
C ASP A 441 -16.18 -2.30 42.83
N ILE A 442 -16.42 -1.07 43.26
CA ILE A 442 -16.49 -0.68 44.67
C ILE A 442 -17.54 -1.50 45.43
N ILE A 443 -18.67 -1.86 44.81
CA ILE A 443 -19.70 -2.71 45.43
C ILE A 443 -19.15 -4.11 45.69
N GLN A 444 -18.32 -4.62 44.78
CA GLN A 444 -17.72 -5.95 44.89
C GLN A 444 -16.68 -6.01 46.00
N GLN A 445 -15.96 -4.90 46.25
CA GLN A 445 -15.07 -4.79 47.41
C GLN A 445 -15.83 -4.86 48.73
N ILE A 446 -17.07 -4.38 48.78
CA ILE A 446 -17.91 -4.44 49.98
C ILE A 446 -18.48 -5.85 50.19
N TRP A 447 -18.95 -6.51 49.13
CA TRP A 447 -19.63 -7.81 49.22
C TRP A 447 -18.67 -9.00 49.29
N ASP A 448 -17.51 -8.90 48.65
CA ASP A 448 -16.47 -9.93 48.67
C ASP A 448 -15.05 -9.30 48.80
N PRO A 449 -14.69 -8.82 50.00
CA PRO A 449 -13.41 -8.17 50.25
C PRO A 449 -12.20 -9.12 50.15
N ARG A 450 -12.43 -10.44 50.18
CA ARG A 450 -11.34 -11.44 50.10
C ARG A 450 -11.10 -11.97 48.70
N SER A 451 -12.03 -11.77 47.77
CA SER A 451 -11.73 -12.02 46.35
C SER A 451 -10.44 -11.29 45.98
N LYS A 452 -9.65 -11.86 45.08
CA LYS A 452 -8.59 -11.10 44.41
C LYS A 452 -9.07 -10.76 43.01
N PRO A 453 -8.80 -9.54 42.51
CA PRO A 453 -9.00 -9.30 41.10
C PRO A 453 -8.06 -10.22 40.34
N GLU A 454 -8.46 -10.65 39.16
CA GLU A 454 -7.57 -11.37 38.25
C GLU A 454 -7.92 -10.84 36.87
N ILE A 455 -6.98 -10.23 36.16
CA ILE A 455 -7.17 -9.83 34.76
C ILE A 455 -6.11 -10.54 33.95
N LEU A 456 -6.56 -11.45 33.07
CA LEU A 456 -5.71 -12.35 32.30
C LEU A 456 -5.45 -11.85 30.88
N MET A 457 -6.41 -11.09 30.33
CA MET A 457 -6.33 -10.55 28.97
C MET A 457 -7.15 -9.28 28.87
N THR A 458 -6.67 -8.32 28.07
CA THR A 458 -7.40 -7.09 27.74
C THR A 458 -7.45 -6.86 26.24
N GLN A 459 -8.56 -6.32 25.75
CA GLN A 459 -8.72 -5.88 24.37
C GLN A 459 -9.45 -4.54 24.33
N ALA A 460 -8.76 -3.49 23.87
CA ALA A 460 -9.39 -2.19 23.67
C ALA A 460 -10.23 -2.17 22.39
N ARG A 461 -11.44 -1.60 22.47
CA ARG A 461 -12.30 -1.31 21.32
C ARG A 461 -13.08 -0.02 21.58
N GLY A 462 -12.69 1.04 20.88
CA GLY A 462 -13.30 2.36 21.03
C GLY A 462 -13.06 2.94 22.43
N GLU A 463 -14.14 3.31 23.10
CA GLU A 463 -14.15 3.86 24.47
C GLU A 463 -14.21 2.76 25.56
N PHE A 464 -14.15 1.49 25.16
CA PHE A 464 -14.27 0.35 26.06
C PHE A 464 -13.04 -0.55 26.05
N LEU A 465 -12.66 -1.03 27.24
CA LEU A 465 -11.64 -2.04 27.45
C LEU A 465 -12.29 -3.33 27.92
N TYR A 466 -12.28 -4.36 27.07
CA TYR A 466 -12.78 -5.68 27.41
C TYR A 466 -11.70 -6.42 28.19
N ALA A 467 -12.08 -7.16 29.23
CA ALA A 467 -11.17 -7.85 30.10
C ALA A 467 -11.67 -9.27 30.45
N ALA A 468 -10.79 -10.25 30.31
CA ALA A 468 -11.00 -11.60 30.81
C ALA A 468 -10.57 -11.64 32.29
N CYS A 469 -11.54 -11.76 33.20
CA CYS A 469 -11.28 -11.60 34.63
C CYS A 469 -11.20 -12.92 35.42
N GLY A 470 -10.78 -14.03 34.80
CA GLY A 470 -10.73 -15.33 35.47
C GLY A 470 -12.10 -15.70 36.05
N SER A 471 -12.17 -16.04 37.34
CA SER A 471 -13.44 -16.33 38.02
C SER A 471 -14.39 -15.12 38.13
N GLY A 472 -13.89 -13.90 37.90
CA GLY A 472 -14.67 -12.67 37.84
C GLY A 472 -15.50 -12.51 36.56
N GLY A 473 -15.36 -13.42 35.59
CA GLY A 473 -16.11 -13.41 34.34
C GLY A 473 -15.54 -12.45 33.29
N LEU A 474 -16.35 -12.10 32.29
CA LEU A 474 -16.02 -11.02 31.35
C LEU A 474 -16.41 -9.69 32.00
N ARG A 475 -15.53 -8.69 31.90
CA ARG A 475 -15.83 -7.31 32.30
C ARG A 475 -15.47 -6.33 31.19
N VAL A 476 -16.18 -5.22 31.13
CA VAL A 476 -15.89 -4.12 30.23
C VAL A 476 -15.69 -2.86 31.08
N PHE A 477 -14.55 -2.20 30.92
CA PHE A 477 -14.25 -0.92 31.54
C PHE A 477 -14.47 0.21 30.54
N ASP A 478 -15.02 1.32 31.01
CA ASP A 478 -15.09 2.57 30.25
C ASP A 478 -13.76 3.32 30.43
N ILE A 479 -13.11 3.58 29.31
CA ILE A 479 -11.81 4.25 29.19
C ILE A 479 -11.92 5.56 28.40
N ALA A 480 -13.13 6.09 28.19
CA ALA A 480 -13.36 7.33 27.43
C ALA A 480 -12.55 8.50 27.99
N PHE A 481 -12.35 8.53 29.31
CA PHE A 481 -11.66 9.61 30.02
C PHE A 481 -10.17 9.35 30.27
N ILE A 482 -9.57 8.32 29.65
CA ILE A 482 -8.17 7.94 29.90
C ILE A 482 -7.17 9.08 29.70
N ASP A 483 -7.44 9.99 28.76
CA ASP A 483 -6.62 11.17 28.46
C ASP A 483 -7.33 12.50 28.79
N HIS A 484 -8.46 12.45 29.51
CA HIS A 484 -9.27 13.62 29.83
C HIS A 484 -8.91 14.20 31.19
N LYS A 485 -8.14 15.30 31.21
CA LYS A 485 -7.69 15.95 32.47
C LYS A 485 -8.80 16.51 33.37
N GLY A 486 -10.04 16.61 32.87
CA GLY A 486 -11.20 17.03 33.65
C GLY A 486 -11.77 15.95 34.59
N PHE A 487 -11.29 14.71 34.51
CA PHE A 487 -11.72 13.62 35.38
C PHE A 487 -10.53 13.04 36.15
N SER A 488 -10.72 12.85 37.46
CA SER A 488 -9.71 12.24 38.33
C SER A 488 -9.66 10.72 38.16
N GLU A 489 -10.83 10.09 38.05
CA GLU A 489 -10.95 8.67 37.74
C GLU A 489 -10.99 8.49 36.23
N ARG A 490 -10.03 7.73 35.70
CA ARG A 490 -9.75 7.63 34.25
C ARG A 490 -10.27 6.34 33.63
N ILE A 491 -10.52 5.33 34.47
CA ILE A 491 -10.98 4.01 34.06
C ILE A 491 -12.15 3.67 34.97
N THR A 492 -13.36 3.51 34.43
CA THR A 492 -14.55 3.29 35.25
C THR A 492 -15.23 1.97 34.93
N THR A 493 -15.90 1.38 35.92
CA THR A 493 -16.69 0.14 35.77
C THR A 493 -18.16 0.41 35.50
N ALA A 494 -18.66 1.59 35.91
CA ALA A 494 -20.01 2.07 35.65
C ALA A 494 -20.03 3.62 35.69
N PRO A 495 -19.93 4.32 34.55
CA PRO A 495 -19.86 5.78 34.51
C PRO A 495 -21.11 6.50 35.04
N VAL A 496 -22.29 5.84 35.02
CA VAL A 496 -23.55 6.43 35.51
C VAL A 496 -24.00 5.81 36.83
N SER A 497 -24.20 4.50 36.87
CA SER A 497 -24.63 3.78 38.08
C SER A 497 -24.33 2.28 37.97
N PRO A 498 -23.71 1.67 39.00
CA PRO A 498 -23.55 0.21 39.08
C PRO A 498 -24.86 -0.59 39.07
N ILE A 499 -25.99 0.06 39.40
CA ILE A 499 -27.32 -0.60 39.47
C ILE A 499 -27.99 -0.61 38.08
N GLY A 500 -27.80 0.44 37.29
CA GLY A 500 -28.44 0.63 35.99
C GLY A 500 -27.61 0.20 34.79
N GLN A 501 -26.27 0.12 34.94
CA GLN A 501 -25.35 -0.18 33.86
C GLN A 501 -24.49 -1.40 34.22
N GLN A 502 -24.83 -2.55 33.63
CA GLN A 502 -24.11 -3.81 33.84
C GLN A 502 -23.13 -4.08 32.70
N LEU A 503 -21.87 -3.70 32.91
CA LEU A 503 -20.76 -3.94 31.98
C LEU A 503 -19.96 -5.20 32.36
N TYR A 504 -20.65 -6.28 32.70
CA TYR A 504 -20.03 -7.56 33.00
C TYR A 504 -20.93 -8.72 32.58
N VAL A 505 -20.32 -9.85 32.26
CA VAL A 505 -21.00 -11.12 32.01
C VAL A 505 -20.40 -12.16 32.94
N PRO A 506 -21.17 -12.70 33.91
CA PRO A 506 -20.66 -13.74 34.78
C PRO A 506 -20.39 -15.00 33.96
N THR A 507 -19.16 -15.50 34.05
CA THR A 507 -18.77 -16.79 33.47
C THR A 507 -18.07 -17.61 34.56
N LYS A 508 -17.95 -18.93 34.35
CA LYS A 508 -17.28 -19.79 35.33
C LYS A 508 -15.81 -19.42 35.51
N TYR A 509 -15.14 -19.13 34.38
CA TYR A 509 -13.75 -18.70 34.34
C TYR A 509 -13.45 -18.11 32.95
N ALA A 510 -13.23 -16.80 32.83
CA ALA A 510 -12.90 -16.12 31.59
C ALA A 510 -11.37 -16.05 31.40
N THR A 511 -10.86 -16.70 30.36
CA THR A 511 -9.42 -16.74 30.05
C THR A 511 -9.00 -15.81 28.90
N ALA A 512 -9.95 -15.41 28.04
CA ALA A 512 -9.68 -14.59 26.87
C ALA A 512 -10.92 -13.77 26.47
N VAL A 513 -10.71 -12.68 25.73
CA VAL A 513 -11.73 -11.77 25.19
C VAL A 513 -11.50 -11.45 23.73
#